data_AF-A0A450ST24-F1
#
_entry.id   AF-A0A450ST24-F1
#
_cell.length_a   1.000
_cell.length_b   1.000
_cell.length_c   1.000
_cell.angle_alpha   90.00
_cell.angle_beta   90.00
_cell.angle_gamma   90.00
#
_symmetry.space_group_name_H-M   'P 1'
#
loop_
_entity.id
_entity.type
_entity.pdbx_description
1 polymer ?
#
loop_
_entity_poly.entity_id
_entity_poly.type
_entity_poly.pdbx_seq_one_letter_code
_entity_poly.pdbx_strand_id
1 'polypeptide(L)'
;MGGWEIGASIAQSGKLGSGLSFFWQYHGMAYENQGKLNAENLAEMAGETGLDKKAIKACLVSGETSAQVKRTESEAKRLHLTGTPSIFMNGRKFLQSLPEIKRS
;
A
#
# COMPACT_ATOMS: atom_id res chain seq x y z
N MET A 1 8.47 -11.94 6.40
CA MET A 1 8.12 -10.89 5.42
C MET A 1 8.36 -9.56 6.09
N GLY A 2 9.05 -8.63 5.44
CA GLY A 2 9.12 -7.26 5.90
C GLY A 2 7.76 -6.58 5.83
N GLY A 3 7.64 -5.37 6.38
CA GLY A 3 6.42 -4.57 6.29
C GLY A 3 6.20 -3.96 4.90
N TRP A 4 7.20 -4.00 4.01
CA TRP A 4 7.20 -3.28 2.74
C TRP A 4 6.52 -4.08 1.61
N GLU A 5 6.48 -5.41 1.73
CA GLU A 5 5.84 -6.33 0.78
C GLU A 5 4.32 -6.08 0.66
N ILE A 6 3.68 -5.65 1.74
CA ILE A 6 2.25 -5.28 1.76
C ILE A 6 1.99 -4.06 0.88
N GLY A 7 2.76 -2.98 1.10
CA GLY A 7 2.64 -1.75 0.30
C GLY A 7 3.02 -1.99 -1.16
N ALA A 8 4.01 -2.85 -1.40
CA ALA A 8 4.38 -3.31 -2.73
C ALA A 8 3.21 -4.04 -3.44
N SER A 9 2.51 -4.93 -2.74
CA SER A 9 1.33 -5.65 -3.27
C SER A 9 0.25 -4.70 -3.74
N ILE A 10 -0.05 -3.69 -2.92
CA ILE A 10 -1.11 -2.72 -3.23
C ILE A 10 -0.74 -1.85 -4.42
N ALA A 11 0.52 -1.42 -4.53
CA ALA A 11 0.98 -0.69 -5.71
C ALA A 11 0.92 -1.55 -6.99
N GLN A 12 1.18 -2.85 -6.89
CA GLN A 12 1.16 -3.78 -8.02
C GLN A 12 -0.24 -4.08 -8.53
N SER A 13 -1.28 -4.09 -7.66
CA SER A 13 -2.65 -4.37 -8.10
C SER A 13 -3.15 -3.37 -9.14
N GLY A 14 -2.75 -2.09 -9.02
CA GLY A 14 -3.04 -1.06 -10.01
C GLY A 14 -2.38 -1.30 -11.37
N LYS A 15 -1.24 -2.01 -11.40
CA LYS A 15 -0.54 -2.37 -12.64
C LYS A 15 -1.17 -3.59 -13.34
N LEU A 16 -1.64 -4.56 -12.55
CA LEU A 16 -2.18 -5.84 -13.06
C LEU A 16 -3.67 -5.77 -13.43
N GLY A 17 -4.42 -4.83 -12.85
CA GLY A 17 -5.83 -4.60 -13.17
C GLY A 17 -6.07 -3.45 -14.14
N SER A 18 -7.33 -2.96 -14.18
CA SER A 18 -7.77 -1.78 -14.95
C SER A 18 -7.28 -0.43 -14.39
N GLY A 19 -6.07 -0.36 -13.83
CA GLY A 19 -5.49 0.88 -13.30
C GLY A 19 -5.99 1.25 -11.89
N LEU A 20 -6.27 2.55 -11.69
CA LEU A 20 -6.52 3.15 -10.36
C LEU A 20 -7.73 2.56 -9.62
N SER A 21 -8.72 2.02 -10.34
CA SER A 21 -9.91 1.41 -9.73
C SER A 21 -9.55 0.19 -8.87
N PHE A 22 -8.68 -0.68 -9.37
CA PHE A 22 -8.22 -1.88 -8.64
C PHE A 22 -7.29 -1.53 -7.48
N PHE A 23 -6.45 -0.52 -7.67
CA PHE A 23 -5.64 0.01 -6.58
C PHE A 23 -6.52 0.38 -5.39
N TRP A 24 -7.59 1.17 -5.60
CA TRP A 24 -8.45 1.61 -4.51
C TRP A 24 -9.26 0.49 -3.85
N GLN A 25 -9.77 -0.47 -4.64
CA GLN A 25 -10.48 -1.63 -4.09
C GLN A 25 -9.56 -2.48 -3.21
N TYR A 26 -8.38 -2.83 -3.72
CA TYR A 26 -7.43 -3.65 -3.00
C TYR A 26 -6.81 -2.90 -1.79
N HIS A 27 -6.55 -1.61 -1.93
CA HIS A 27 -6.17 -0.74 -0.81
C HIS A 27 -7.23 -0.73 0.28
N GLY A 28 -8.51 -0.56 -0.08
CA GLY A 28 -9.63 -0.58 0.86
C GLY A 28 -9.70 -1.89 1.64
N MET A 29 -9.65 -3.03 0.93
CA MET A 29 -9.64 -4.35 1.54
C MET A 29 -8.46 -4.56 2.49
N ALA A 30 -7.25 -4.18 2.08
CA ALA A 30 -6.06 -4.28 2.92
C ALA A 30 -6.18 -3.38 4.17
N TYR A 31 -6.77 -2.19 4.02
CA TYR A 31 -7.00 -1.27 5.13
C TYR A 31 -8.02 -1.80 6.14
N GLU A 32 -9.07 -2.48 5.68
CA GLU A 32 -10.06 -3.13 6.54
C GLU A 32 -9.52 -4.41 7.21
N ASN A 33 -8.55 -5.08 6.58
CA ASN A 33 -8.01 -6.36 7.02
C ASN A 33 -6.57 -6.26 7.56
N GLN A 34 -6.23 -5.16 8.25
CA GLN A 34 -4.86 -4.89 8.73
C GLN A 34 -4.22 -6.05 9.53
N GLY A 35 -5.02 -6.76 10.35
CA GLY A 35 -4.55 -7.91 11.13
C GLY A 35 -4.21 -9.17 10.31
N LYS A 36 -4.48 -9.15 9.01
CA LYS A 36 -4.32 -10.29 8.09
C LYS A 36 -3.28 -10.02 6.99
N LEU A 37 -2.50 -8.95 7.07
CA LEU A 37 -1.58 -8.56 6.00
C LEU A 37 -0.31 -9.43 5.97
N ASN A 38 -0.42 -10.60 5.35
CA ASN A 38 0.68 -11.52 5.01
C ASN A 38 0.54 -11.95 3.54
N ALA A 39 1.56 -12.58 2.94
CA ALA A 39 1.53 -12.85 1.51
C ALA A 39 0.40 -13.79 1.06
N GLU A 40 0.05 -14.78 1.89
CA GLU A 40 -1.04 -15.71 1.60
C GLU A 40 -2.36 -14.96 1.50
N ASN A 41 -2.69 -14.17 2.51
CA ASN A 41 -3.93 -13.40 2.58
C ASN A 41 -3.96 -12.27 1.55
N LEU A 42 -2.82 -11.64 1.25
CA LEU A 42 -2.73 -10.62 0.21
C LEU A 42 -3.08 -11.20 -1.17
N ALA A 43 -2.61 -12.41 -1.49
CA ALA A 43 -2.97 -13.09 -2.72
C ALA A 43 -4.44 -13.55 -2.74
N GLU A 44 -5.01 -13.87 -1.59
CA GLU A 44 -6.43 -14.20 -1.46
C GLU A 44 -7.34 -12.99 -1.68
N MET A 45 -7.11 -11.89 -0.96
CA MET A 45 -7.81 -10.61 -1.13
C MET A 45 -7.76 -10.13 -2.58
N ALA A 46 -6.62 -10.36 -3.23
CA ALA A 46 -6.41 -10.01 -4.63
C ALA A 46 -7.38 -10.76 -5.56
N GLY A 47 -7.55 -12.07 -5.33
CA GLY A 47 -8.51 -12.85 -6.09
C GLY A 47 -9.96 -12.47 -5.86
N GLU A 48 -10.31 -11.99 -4.66
CA GLU A 48 -11.65 -11.48 -4.35
C GLU A 48 -12.00 -10.21 -5.13
N THR A 49 -10.99 -9.42 -5.53
CA THR A 49 -11.20 -8.27 -6.44
C THR A 49 -11.42 -8.69 -7.91
N GLY A 50 -11.25 -9.97 -8.25
CA GLY A 50 -11.31 -10.46 -9.63
C GLY A 50 -9.97 -10.43 -10.37
N LEU A 51 -8.86 -10.15 -9.68
CA LEU A 51 -7.51 -10.24 -10.26
C LEU A 51 -7.02 -11.69 -10.30
N ASP A 52 -6.22 -12.03 -11.32
CA ASP A 52 -5.59 -13.34 -11.40
C ASP A 52 -4.61 -13.53 -10.24
N LYS A 53 -4.93 -14.47 -9.34
CA LYS A 53 -4.10 -14.84 -8.19
C LYS A 53 -2.67 -15.20 -8.59
N LYS A 54 -2.47 -15.86 -9.74
CA LYS A 54 -1.14 -16.22 -10.26
C LYS A 54 -0.37 -14.98 -10.72
N ALA A 55 -1.04 -14.05 -11.39
CA ALA A 55 -0.41 -12.81 -11.85
C ALA A 55 0.08 -11.96 -10.66
N ILE A 56 -0.72 -11.86 -9.60
CA ILE A 56 -0.32 -11.14 -8.38
C ILE A 56 0.81 -11.85 -7.67
N LYS A 57 0.75 -13.18 -7.52
CA LYS A 57 1.84 -13.93 -6.92
C LYS A 57 3.14 -13.78 -7.70
N ALA A 58 3.09 -13.81 -9.04
CA ALA A 58 4.24 -13.57 -9.89
C ALA A 58 4.79 -12.15 -9.73
N CYS A 59 3.92 -11.14 -9.66
CA CYS A 59 4.33 -9.76 -9.48
C CYS A 59 4.97 -9.54 -8.10
N LEU A 60 4.42 -10.15 -7.04
CA LEU A 60 4.98 -10.12 -5.69
C LEU A 60 6.40 -10.72 -5.66
N VAL A 61 6.60 -11.83 -6.36
CA VAL A 61 7.91 -12.51 -6.44
C VAL A 61 8.90 -11.76 -7.33
N SER A 62 8.42 -11.12 -8.41
CA SER A 62 9.29 -10.42 -9.37
C SER A 62 10.07 -9.26 -8.75
N GLY A 63 9.59 -8.72 -7.63
CA GLY A 63 10.20 -7.57 -6.97
C GLY A 63 10.13 -6.28 -7.79
N GLU A 64 9.28 -6.22 -8.83
CA GLU A 64 9.22 -5.09 -9.76
C GLU A 64 8.99 -3.74 -9.05
N THR A 65 8.15 -3.72 -8.01
CA THR A 65 7.91 -2.50 -7.22
C THR A 65 8.90 -2.31 -6.07
N SER A 66 9.77 -3.28 -5.79
CA SER A 66 10.75 -3.20 -4.69
C SER A 66 11.66 -1.99 -4.84
N ALA A 67 12.10 -1.69 -6.08
CA ALA A 67 12.92 -0.51 -6.34
C ALA A 67 12.19 0.80 -6.00
N GLN A 68 10.89 0.90 -6.31
CA GLN A 68 10.09 2.08 -5.99
C GLN A 68 9.84 2.21 -4.49
N VAL A 69 9.53 1.11 -3.82
CA VAL A 69 9.32 1.09 -2.37
C VAL A 69 10.61 1.49 -1.63
N LYS A 70 11.77 0.96 -2.02
CA LYS A 70 13.07 1.36 -1.46
C LYS A 70 13.40 2.84 -1.67
N ARG A 71 13.02 3.41 -2.82
CA ARG A 71 13.16 4.85 -3.06
C ARG A 71 12.28 5.66 -2.10
N THR A 72 11.02 5.26 -1.91
CA THR A 72 10.11 5.92 -0.95
C THR A 72 10.62 5.82 0.48
N GLU A 73 11.14 4.67 0.90
CA GLU A 73 11.75 4.50 2.23
C GLU A 73 12.99 5.39 2.41
N SER A 74 13.84 5.48 1.39
CA SER A 74 15.04 6.33 1.42
C SER A 74 14.68 7.81 1.52
N GLU A 75 13.63 8.22 0.81
CA GLU A 75 13.10 9.58 0.88
C GLU A 75 12.50 9.89 2.26
N ALA A 76 11.74 8.95 2.83
CA ALA A 76 11.21 9.08 4.18
C ALA A 76 12.32 9.26 5.22
N LYS A 77 13.42 8.50 5.10
CA LYS A 77 14.61 8.65 5.95
C LYS A 77 15.29 10.01 5.76
N ARG A 78 15.47 10.45 4.51
CA ARG A 78 16.06 11.76 4.17
C ARG A 78 15.25 12.92 4.76
N LEU A 79 13.94 12.78 4.80
CA LEU A 79 13.00 13.77 5.35
C LEU A 79 12.74 13.60 6.86
N HIS A 80 13.45 12.69 7.52
CA HIS A 80 13.28 12.37 8.95
C HIS A 80 11.81 12.06 9.32
N LEU A 81 11.10 11.34 8.45
CA LEU A 81 9.75 10.88 8.73
C LEU A 81 9.80 9.66 9.64
N THR A 82 9.09 9.74 10.76
CA THR A 82 9.08 8.69 11.80
C THR A 82 7.86 7.78 11.72
N GLY A 83 6.94 8.02 10.78
CA GLY A 83 5.73 7.23 10.65
C GLY A 83 4.86 7.59 9.45
N THR A 84 3.91 6.70 9.19
CA THR A 84 2.84 6.85 8.21
C THR A 84 1.50 7.06 8.92
N PRO A 85 0.58 7.88 8.40
CA PRO A 85 0.75 8.74 7.23
C PRO A 85 1.62 9.98 7.52
N SER A 86 2.38 10.42 6.51
CA SER A 86 3.06 11.72 6.48
C SER A 86 2.62 12.45 5.22
N ILE A 87 1.97 13.61 5.36
CA ILE A 87 1.36 14.35 4.26
C ILE A 87 2.11 15.68 4.07
N PHE A 88 2.31 16.10 2.82
CA PHE A 88 2.85 17.41 2.48
C PHE A 88 1.84 18.17 1.61
N MET A 89 1.57 19.42 1.94
CA MET A 89 0.76 20.32 1.12
C MET A 89 1.60 21.53 0.75
N ASN A 90 1.75 21.79 -0.55
CA ASN A 90 2.58 22.88 -1.09
C ASN A 90 4.00 22.92 -0.50
N GLY A 91 4.64 21.75 -0.39
CA GLY A 91 6.01 21.61 0.15
C GLY A 91 6.14 21.68 1.68
N ARG A 92 5.04 21.92 2.41
CA ARG A 92 5.05 21.98 3.88
C ARG A 92 4.48 20.69 4.47
N LYS A 93 5.19 20.09 5.42
CA LYS A 93 4.70 18.92 6.16
C LYS A 93 3.43 19.29 6.91
N PHE A 94 2.34 18.61 6.61
CA PHE A 94 1.11 18.71 7.36
C PHE A 94 1.23 17.88 8.63
N LEU A 95 1.20 18.55 9.78
CA LEU A 95 1.17 17.88 11.07
C LEU A 95 -0.28 17.46 11.33
N GLN A 96 -0.53 16.14 11.31
CA GLN A 96 -1.81 15.61 11.76
C GLN A 96 -1.90 15.76 13.29
N SER A 97 -2.42 16.88 13.78
CA SER A 97 -3.15 16.88 15.04
C SER A 97 -4.59 16.58 14.67
N LEU A 98 -5.05 15.33 14.80
CA LEU A 98 -6.46 15.02 14.63
C LEU A 98 -7.20 15.41 15.93
N PRO A 99 -8.02 16.48 15.98
CA PRO A 99 -9.12 16.47 16.93
C PRO A 99 -10.04 15.30 16.56
N GLU A 100 -10.55 14.58 17.56
CA GLU A 100 -11.54 13.53 17.33
C GLU A 100 -12.69 14.08 16.49
N ILE A 101 -12.86 13.58 15.27
CA ILE A 101 -14.04 13.88 14.47
C ILE A 101 -15.19 13.12 15.13
N LYS A 102 -15.84 13.77 16.11
CA LYS A 102 -17.12 13.31 16.65
C LYS A 102 -18.13 13.48 15.52
N ARG A 103 -18.51 12.36 14.90
CA ARG A 103 -19.64 12.34 13.97
C ARG A 103 -20.89 12.75 14.78
N SER A 104 -21.48 13.88 14.41
CA SER A 104 -22.79 14.34 14.87
C SER A 104 -23.90 13.58 14.17
#